data_AF-A0A939YP56-F1
#
_entry.id   AF-A0A939YP56-F1
#
_cell.length_a   1.000
_cell.length_b   1.000
_cell.length_c   1.000
_cell.angle_alpha   90.00
_cell.angle_beta   90.00
_cell.angle_gamma   90.00
#
_symmetry.space_group_name_H-M   'P 1'
#
loop_
_entity.id
_entity.type
_entity.pdbx_description
1 polymer ?
#
loop_
_entity_poly.entity_id
_entity_poly.type
_entity_poly.pdbx_seq_one_letter_code
_entity_poly.pdbx_strand_id
1 'polypeptide(L)'
;MAVTEAVENYLETILILSEKQPDVHAIDICSYMGYSRPTVSIILKKMKDDRLVNVDADNHHITLTDEGRKVAERIYDRHKTISSFFVFLGVNKDTAAEDACKVEHDLSDETYERLKAYLDSLGNK
;
A
#
# COMPACT_ATOMS: atom_id res chain seq x y z
N MET A 1 6.90 9.32 -14.95
CA MET A 1 7.07 10.16 -13.74
C MET A 1 7.58 9.30 -12.61
N ALA A 2 8.36 9.83 -11.68
CA ALA A 2 8.69 9.10 -10.46
C ALA A 2 7.41 8.90 -9.64
N VAL A 3 7.12 7.66 -9.26
CA VAL A 3 6.06 7.37 -8.29
C VAL A 3 6.53 7.93 -6.95
N THR A 4 5.74 8.83 -6.37
CA THR A 4 6.05 9.42 -5.05
C THR A 4 5.51 8.52 -3.95
N GLU A 5 6.07 8.59 -2.74
CA GLU A 5 5.55 7.93 -1.53
C GLU A 5 4.03 8.14 -1.35
N ALA A 6 3.55 9.37 -1.58
CA ALA A 6 2.12 9.67 -1.52
C ALA A 6 1.28 8.88 -2.55
N VAL A 7 1.83 8.57 -3.74
CA VAL A 7 1.11 7.76 -4.74
C VAL A 7 1.19 6.28 -4.36
N GLU A 8 2.34 5.82 -3.86
CA GLU A 8 2.50 4.44 -3.36
C GLU A 8 1.48 4.12 -2.26
N ASN A 9 1.33 4.99 -1.26
CA ASN A 9 0.35 4.85 -0.20
C ASN A 9 -1.10 4.72 -0.71
N TYR A 10 -1.47 5.50 -1.75
CA TYR A 10 -2.81 5.40 -2.34
C TYR A 10 -3.00 4.08 -3.09
N LEU A 11 -1.99 3.63 -3.85
CA LEU A 11 -2.04 2.37 -4.57
C LEU A 11 -2.15 1.18 -3.60
N GLU A 12 -1.35 1.19 -2.54
CA GLU A 12 -1.40 0.20 -1.47
C GLU A 12 -2.78 0.19 -0.79
N THR A 13 -3.30 1.38 -0.42
CA THR A 13 -4.64 1.50 0.18
C THR A 13 -5.72 0.91 -0.72
N ILE A 14 -5.70 1.19 -2.02
CA ILE A 14 -6.67 0.63 -2.98
C ILE A 14 -6.54 -0.89 -3.04
N LEU A 15 -5.31 -1.43 -3.04
CA LEU A 15 -5.07 -2.88 -3.00
C LEU A 15 -5.67 -3.51 -1.74
N ILE A 16 -5.34 -2.97 -0.56
CA ILE A 16 -5.83 -3.45 0.74
C ILE A 16 -7.36 -3.43 0.81
N LEU A 17 -7.99 -2.35 0.34
CA LEU A 17 -9.45 -2.24 0.31
C LEU A 17 -10.05 -3.25 -0.67
N SER A 18 -9.44 -3.44 -1.85
CA SER A 18 -9.93 -4.41 -2.85
C SER A 18 -9.91 -5.87 -2.35
N GLU A 19 -9.02 -6.20 -1.40
CA GLU A 19 -9.01 -7.52 -0.75
C GLU A 19 -10.12 -7.69 0.30
N LYS A 20 -10.67 -6.58 0.82
CA LYS A 20 -11.66 -6.57 1.92
C LYS A 20 -13.09 -6.39 1.44
N GLN A 21 -13.31 -5.78 0.27
CA GLN A 21 -14.64 -5.46 -0.24
C GLN A 21 -14.68 -5.51 -1.78
N PRO A 22 -15.85 -5.80 -2.38
CA PRO A 22 -15.97 -5.95 -3.83
C PRO A 22 -15.71 -4.64 -4.57
N ASP A 23 -16.20 -3.51 -4.05
CA ASP A 23 -16.08 -2.21 -4.70
C ASP A 23 -15.37 -1.20 -3.78
N VAL A 24 -14.28 -0.62 -4.26
CA VAL A 24 -13.55 0.49 -3.63
C VAL A 24 -14.03 1.82 -4.21
N HIS A 25 -14.38 2.76 -3.33
CA HIS A 25 -14.76 4.13 -3.69
C HIS A 25 -13.89 5.17 -2.98
N ALA A 26 -13.94 6.41 -3.47
CA ALA A 26 -13.15 7.50 -2.89
C ALA A 26 -13.43 7.73 -1.39
N ILE A 27 -14.64 7.45 -0.91
CA ILE A 27 -14.99 7.58 0.51
C ILE A 27 -14.26 6.54 1.37
N ASP A 28 -14.06 5.32 0.86
CA ASP A 28 -13.34 4.27 1.57
C ASP A 28 -11.86 4.65 1.74
N ILE A 29 -11.26 5.20 0.68
CA ILE A 29 -9.89 5.73 0.70
C ILE A 29 -9.77 6.90 1.69
N CYS A 30 -10.75 7.83 1.69
CA CYS A 30 -10.77 8.93 2.65
C CYS A 30 -10.80 8.41 4.10
N SER A 31 -11.68 7.45 4.39
CA SER A 31 -11.83 6.85 5.71
C SER A 31 -10.59 6.08 6.14
N TYR A 32 -9.96 5.32 5.23
CA TYR A 32 -8.77 4.52 5.53
C TYR A 32 -7.54 5.41 5.80
N MET A 33 -7.33 6.42 4.96
CA MET A 33 -6.13 7.29 5.05
C MET A 33 -6.31 8.50 5.97
N GLY A 34 -7.53 8.77 6.46
CA GLY A 34 -7.83 9.96 7.25
C GLY A 34 -7.75 11.28 6.46
N TYR A 35 -7.92 11.23 5.14
CA TYR A 35 -7.85 12.40 4.25
C TYR A 35 -9.21 12.92 3.81
N SER A 36 -9.24 14.21 3.48
CA SER A 36 -10.45 14.86 2.97
C SER A 36 -10.77 14.44 1.53
N ARG A 37 -12.06 14.46 1.18
CA ARG A 37 -12.54 14.13 -0.18
C ARG A 37 -11.90 15.00 -1.28
N PRO A 38 -11.75 16.33 -1.11
CA PRO A 38 -11.00 17.14 -2.08
C PRO A 38 -9.56 16.66 -2.30
N THR A 39 -8.84 16.34 -1.21
CA THR A 39 -7.46 15.83 -1.29
C THR A 39 -7.39 14.53 -2.09
N VAL A 40 -8.22 13.55 -1.72
CA VAL A 40 -8.24 12.23 -2.38
C VAL A 40 -8.63 12.36 -3.85
N SER A 41 -9.60 13.22 -4.19
CA SER A 41 -10.05 13.42 -5.57
C SER A 41 -8.95 13.98 -6.48
N ILE A 42 -8.12 14.90 -5.98
CA ILE A 42 -7.01 15.48 -6.73
C ILE A 42 -5.96 14.41 -7.04
N ILE A 43 -5.60 13.59 -6.05
CA ILE A 43 -4.61 12.53 -6.20
C ILE A 43 -5.13 11.42 -7.13
N LEU A 44 -6.37 10.98 -6.96
CA LEU A 44 -7.00 9.97 -7.85
C LEU A 44 -7.07 10.45 -9.30
N LYS A 45 -7.39 11.73 -9.54
CA LYS A 45 -7.37 12.30 -10.89
C LYS A 45 -5.97 12.20 -11.50
N LYS A 46 -4.94 12.61 -10.75
CA LYS A 46 -3.55 12.51 -11.20
C LYS A 46 -3.13 11.06 -11.48
N MET A 47 -3.48 10.13 -10.60
CA MET A 47 -3.18 8.70 -10.79
C MET A 47 -3.90 8.11 -12.01
N LYS A 48 -5.12 8.57 -12.31
CA LYS A 48 -5.84 8.19 -13.53
C LYS A 48 -5.15 8.74 -14.78
N ASP A 49 -4.75 10.01 -14.76
CA ASP A 49 -4.01 10.65 -15.84
C ASP A 49 -2.66 9.95 -16.09
N ASP A 50 -2.01 9.48 -15.02
CA ASP A 50 -0.77 8.69 -15.02
C ASP A 50 -0.99 7.18 -15.32
N ARG A 51 -2.24 6.76 -15.58
CA ARG A 51 -2.64 5.36 -15.89
C ARG A 51 -2.30 4.33 -14.82
N LEU A 52 -2.33 4.73 -13.56
CA LEU A 52 -2.13 3.85 -12.40
C LEU A 52 -3.45 3.29 -11.85
N VAL A 53 -4.56 3.98 -12.09
CA VAL A 53 -5.90 3.57 -11.67
C VAL A 53 -6.93 3.79 -12.78
N ASN A 54 -7.99 3.01 -12.74
CA ASN A 54 -9.23 3.26 -13.48
C ASN A 54 -10.32 3.68 -12.51
N VAL A 55 -11.26 4.49 -13.01
CA VAL A 55 -12.48 4.86 -12.30
C VAL A 55 -13.63 4.57 -13.24
N ASP A 56 -14.50 3.64 -12.85
CA ASP A 56 -15.71 3.28 -13.58
C ASP A 56 -16.64 4.49 -13.74
N ALA A 57 -17.29 4.61 -14.90
CA ALA A 57 -18.11 5.78 -15.22
C ALA A 57 -19.50 5.74 -14.57
N ASP A 58 -20.03 4.55 -14.29
CA ASP A 58 -21.41 4.36 -13.83
C ASP A 58 -21.47 4.31 -12.30
N ASN A 59 -20.59 3.53 -11.67
CA ASN A 59 -20.60 3.34 -10.22
C ASN A 59 -19.42 4.02 -9.49
N HIS A 60 -18.46 4.62 -10.20
CA HIS A 60 -17.26 5.25 -9.63
C HIS A 60 -16.35 4.28 -8.86
N HIS A 61 -16.45 2.98 -9.14
CA HIS A 61 -15.54 1.98 -8.59
C HIS A 61 -14.10 2.23 -9.09
N ILE A 62 -13.17 2.22 -8.14
CA ILE A 62 -11.76 2.47 -8.38
C ILE A 62 -11.02 1.13 -8.43
N THR A 63 -10.31 0.90 -9.54
CA THR A 63 -9.46 -0.28 -9.72
C THR A 63 -8.03 0.11 -10.05
N LEU A 64 -7.07 -0.75 -9.68
CA LEU A 64 -5.69 -0.61 -10.11
C LEU A 64 -5.55 -1.06 -11.55
N THR A 65 -4.76 -0.33 -12.36
CA THR A 65 -4.25 -0.87 -13.62
C THR A 65 -3.17 -1.91 -13.33
N ASP A 66 -2.71 -2.66 -14.34
CA ASP A 66 -1.60 -3.61 -14.14
C ASP A 66 -0.34 -2.94 -13.60
N GLU A 67 -0.01 -1.74 -14.10
CA GLU A 67 1.12 -0.96 -13.63
C GLU A 67 0.91 -0.44 -12.19
N GLY A 68 -0.29 0.06 -11.87
CA GLY A 68 -0.61 0.47 -10.51
C GLY A 68 -0.58 -0.70 -9.52
N ARG A 69 -1.08 -1.86 -9.94
CA ARG A 69 -1.08 -3.10 -9.15
C ARG A 69 0.33 -3.58 -8.86
N LYS A 70 1.21 -3.58 -9.85
CA LYS A 70 2.62 -3.97 -9.68
C LYS A 70 3.32 -3.13 -8.61
N VAL A 71 3.08 -1.82 -8.59
CA VAL A 71 3.63 -0.92 -7.57
C VAL A 71 2.99 -1.18 -6.20
N ALA A 72 1.66 -1.30 -6.16
CA ALA A 72 0.92 -1.59 -4.93
C ALA A 72 1.40 -2.89 -4.27
N GLU A 73 1.52 -3.97 -5.04
CA GLU A 73 1.94 -5.28 -4.55
C GLU A 73 3.39 -5.26 -4.04
N ARG A 74 4.29 -4.53 -4.72
CA ARG A 74 5.68 -4.35 -4.25
C ARG A 74 5.73 -3.69 -2.87
N ILE A 75 4.95 -2.62 -2.68
CA ILE A 75 4.92 -1.87 -1.43
C ILE A 75 4.24 -2.70 -0.33
N TYR A 76 3.13 -3.35 -0.66
CA TYR A 76 2.42 -4.20 0.29
C TYR A 76 3.21 -5.45 0.71
N ASP A 77 4.07 -6.00 -0.16
CA ASP A 77 5.04 -7.05 0.21
C ASP A 77 6.03 -6.55 1.28
N ARG A 78 6.53 -5.32 1.11
CA ARG A 78 7.42 -4.68 2.09
C ARG A 78 6.69 -4.45 3.40
N HIS A 79 5.48 -3.91 3.36
CA HIS A 79 4.61 -3.74 4.52
C HIS A 79 4.47 -5.03 5.33
N LYS A 80 4.04 -6.12 4.66
CA LYS A 80 3.81 -7.41 5.30
C LYS A 80 5.09 -7.99 5.88
N THR A 81 6.21 -7.88 5.16
CA THR A 81 7.50 -8.42 5.60
C THR A 81 7.99 -7.68 6.84
N ILE A 82 7.97 -6.35 6.83
CA ILE A 82 8.41 -5.52 7.95
C ILE A 82 7.48 -5.68 9.15
N SER A 83 6.16 -5.70 8.92
CA SER A 83 5.17 -5.96 9.98
C SER A 83 5.39 -7.32 10.63
N SER A 84 5.59 -8.37 9.83
CA SER A 84 5.89 -9.73 10.33
C SER A 84 7.19 -9.76 11.14
N PHE A 85 8.21 -9.03 10.68
CA PHE A 85 9.48 -8.90 11.40
C PHE A 85 9.30 -8.20 12.75
N PHE A 86 8.54 -7.10 12.82
CA PHE A 86 8.26 -6.42 14.08
C PHE A 86 7.42 -7.28 15.05
N VAL A 87 6.43 -8.01 14.54
CA VAL A 87 5.70 -8.99 15.35
C VAL A 87 6.64 -10.07 15.89
N PHE A 88 7.57 -10.55 15.08
CA PHE A 88 8.58 -11.51 15.52
C PHE A 88 9.48 -10.95 16.64
N LEU A 89 9.80 -9.65 16.62
CA LEU A 89 10.50 -8.97 17.71
C LEU A 89 9.65 -8.80 18.99
N GLY A 90 8.37 -9.18 18.96
CA GLY A 90 7.44 -9.10 20.09
C GLY A 90 6.58 -7.83 20.11
N VAL A 91 6.58 -7.04 19.04
CA VAL A 91 5.69 -5.88 18.90
C VAL A 91 4.25 -6.37 18.68
N ASN A 92 3.27 -5.68 19.27
CA ASN A 92 1.86 -5.97 19.02
C ASN A 92 1.53 -5.84 17.52
N LYS A 93 0.66 -6.71 17.00
CA LYS A 93 0.32 -6.76 15.56
C LYS A 93 -0.15 -5.42 14.98
N ASP A 94 -0.99 -4.68 15.71
CA ASP A 94 -1.54 -3.42 15.20
C ASP A 94 -0.44 -2.35 15.15
N THR A 95 0.36 -2.23 16.21
CA THR A 95 1.54 -1.35 16.25
C THR A 95 2.56 -1.73 15.18
N ALA A 96 2.82 -3.02 14.98
CA ALA A 96 3.74 -3.50 13.97
C ALA A 96 3.30 -3.13 12.54
N ALA A 97 2.01 -3.20 12.23
CA ALA A 97 1.48 -2.76 10.95
C ALA A 97 1.57 -1.23 10.79
N GLU A 98 1.18 -0.46 11.81
CA GLU A 98 1.29 1.01 11.77
C GLU A 98 2.72 1.51 11.60
N ASP A 99 3.69 0.87 12.26
CA ASP A 99 5.10 1.24 12.14
C ASP A 99 5.69 0.75 10.82
N ALA A 100 5.30 -0.43 10.33
CA ALA A 100 5.72 -0.91 9.01
C ALA A 100 5.32 0.04 7.88
N CYS A 101 4.09 0.57 7.91
CA CYS A 101 3.58 1.55 6.94
C CYS A 101 4.45 2.80 6.82
N LYS A 102 5.09 3.23 7.92
CA LYS A 102 6.03 4.37 7.90
C LYS A 102 7.39 3.96 7.36
N VAL A 103 7.88 2.80 7.78
CA VAL A 103 9.26 2.35 7.52
C VAL A 103 9.44 1.82 6.10
N GLU A 104 8.41 1.24 5.50
CA GLU A 104 8.50 0.55 4.20
C GLU A 104 8.98 1.44 3.04
N HIS A 105 8.69 2.73 3.08
CA HIS A 105 9.10 3.70 2.06
C HIS A 105 10.53 4.25 2.27
N ASP A 106 11.04 4.17 3.51
CA ASP A 106 12.33 4.79 3.90
C ASP A 106 13.50 3.80 3.87
N LEU A 107 13.24 2.50 3.92
CA LEU A 107 14.31 1.50 3.88
C LEU A 107 14.96 1.42 2.49
N SER A 108 16.29 1.45 2.47
CA SER A 108 17.04 1.06 1.27
C SER A 108 16.72 -0.37 0.84
N ASP A 109 16.82 -0.64 -0.45
CA ASP A 109 16.64 -2.00 -0.99
C ASP A 109 17.58 -3.00 -0.31
N GLU A 110 18.84 -2.62 -0.06
CA GLU A 110 19.79 -3.47 0.65
C GLU A 110 19.29 -3.87 2.06
N THR A 111 18.77 -2.90 2.83
CA THR A 111 18.26 -3.18 4.18
C THR A 111 17.05 -4.10 4.14
N TYR A 112 16.13 -3.81 3.21
CA TYR A 112 14.93 -4.62 3.02
C TYR A 112 15.26 -6.07 2.65
N GLU A 113 16.13 -6.28 1.67
CA GLU A 113 16.52 -7.62 1.22
C GLU A 113 17.20 -8.42 2.33
N ARG A 114 18.02 -7.77 3.17
CA ARG A 114 18.64 -8.42 4.35
C ARG A 114 17.62 -8.80 5.41
N LEU A 115 16.64 -7.94 5.68
CA LEU A 115 15.54 -8.23 6.61
C LEU A 115 14.70 -9.41 6.12
N LYS A 116 14.31 -9.39 4.84
CA LYS A 116 13.53 -10.45 4.20
C LYS A 116 14.26 -11.80 4.27
N ALA A 117 15.52 -11.83 3.84
CA ALA A 117 16.35 -13.04 3.88
C ALA A 117 16.53 -13.59 5.31
N TYR A 118 16.65 -12.71 6.31
CA TYR A 118 16.74 -13.13 7.70
C TYR A 118 15.43 -13.77 8.17
N LEU A 119 14.28 -13.16 7.88
CA LEU A 119 12.97 -13.70 8.22
C LEU A 119 12.72 -15.06 7.55
N ASP A 120 13.07 -15.20 6.27
CA ASP A 120 12.95 -16.47 5.52
C ASP A 120 13.85 -17.57 6.12
N SER A 121 15.01 -17.22 6.66
CA SER A 121 15.91 -18.16 7.33
C SER A 121 15.35 -18.69 8.65
N LEU A 122 14.43 -17.95 9.29
CA LEU A 122 13.77 -18.35 10.54
C LEU A 122 12.59 -19.30 10.28
N GLY A 123 11.90 -19.17 9.15
CA GLY A 123 10.81 -20.07 8.75
C GLY A 123 11.30 -21.43 8.20
N ASN A 124 12.59 -21.56 7.91
CA ASN A 124 13.24 -22.80 7.45
C ASN A 124 13.98 -23.56 8.58
N LYS A 125 13.65 -23.27 9.85
CA LYS A 125 14.09 -24.01 11.03
C LYS A 125 12.89 -24.64 11.72
#